data_AF-A0A7Y2XDM4-F1
#
_entry.id   AF-A0A7Y2XDM4-F1
#
_cell.length_a   1.000
_cell.length_b   1.000
_cell.length_c   1.000
_cell.angle_alpha   90.00
_cell.angle_beta   90.00
_cell.angle_gamma   90.00
#
_symmetry.space_group_name_H-M   'P 1'
#
loop_
_entity.id
_entity.type
_entity.pdbx_description
1 polymer ?
#
loop_
_entity_poly.entity_id
_entity_poly.type
_entity_poly.pdbx_seq_one_letter_code
_entity_poly.pdbx_strand_id
1 'polypeptide(L)'
;MRIRKKNIFFGIDWLLILLYFVLIFFGWINIYSATVNEEAVNLINFSTEYGKQLIWIGLSFPIIILILFFDAKFYEKYASLIYLVGLCSLIGLFIIGKNINGATSWYDFGGFSLQPS
;
A
#
# COMPACT_ATOMS: atom_id res chain seq x y z
N MET A 1 -3.70 30.96 -21.38
CA MET A 1 -4.81 30.63 -20.45
C MET A 1 -4.65 29.16 -20.04
N ARG A 2 -4.18 28.88 -18.81
CA ARG A 2 -3.99 27.49 -18.34
C ARG A 2 -5.36 26.90 -18.05
N ILE A 3 -5.83 26.00 -18.92
CA ILE A 3 -7.09 25.26 -18.73
C ILE A 3 -6.95 24.48 -17.41
N ARG A 4 -7.66 24.89 -16.36
CA ARG A 4 -7.84 24.06 -15.17
C ARG A 4 -8.61 22.82 -15.64
N LYS A 5 -7.91 21.69 -15.80
CA LYS A 5 -8.56 20.40 -16.07
C LYS A 5 -9.45 20.08 -14.87
N LYS A 6 -10.77 20.17 -15.05
CA LYS A 6 -11.80 19.90 -14.04
C LYS A 6 -12.05 18.41 -13.79
N ASN A 7 -11.34 17.52 -14.48
CA ASN A 7 -11.60 16.08 -14.43
C ASN A 7 -10.35 15.34 -13.93
N ILE A 8 -10.45 14.73 -12.73
CA ILE A 8 -9.39 13.96 -12.08
C ILE A 8 -8.99 12.71 -12.90
N PHE A 9 -9.87 12.24 -13.79
CA PHE A 9 -9.62 11.07 -14.64
C PHE A 9 -8.98 11.42 -15.99
N PHE A 10 -8.72 12.70 -16.28
CA PHE A 10 -8.20 13.10 -17.58
C PHE A 10 -6.69 12.85 -17.69
N GLY A 11 -6.29 11.97 -18.61
CA GLY A 11 -4.89 11.60 -18.83
C GLY A 11 -4.45 10.34 -18.07
N ILE A 12 -5.40 9.61 -17.50
CA ILE A 12 -5.15 8.29 -16.92
C ILE A 12 -4.86 7.27 -18.04
N ASP A 13 -3.79 6.50 -17.84
CA ASP A 13 -3.46 5.35 -18.66
C ASP A 13 -4.27 4.12 -18.19
N TRP A 14 -5.33 3.80 -18.94
CA TRP A 14 -6.20 2.65 -18.64
C TRP A 14 -5.51 1.30 -18.81
N LEU A 15 -4.49 1.20 -19.68
CA LEU A 15 -3.71 -0.02 -19.84
C LEU A 15 -2.88 -0.27 -18.57
N LEU A 16 -2.26 0.77 -18.02
CA LEU A 16 -1.53 0.67 -16.74
C LEU A 16 -2.44 0.20 -15.60
N ILE A 17 -3.66 0.75 -15.51
CA ILE A 17 -4.65 0.34 -14.51
C ILE A 17 -5.06 -1.12 -14.69
N LEU A 18 -5.31 -1.55 -15.93
CA LEU A 18 -5.64 -2.95 -16.22
C LEU A 18 -4.51 -3.89 -15.79
N LEU A 19 -3.26 -3.55 -16.15
CA LEU A 19 -2.08 -4.34 -15.77
C LEU A 19 -1.93 -4.41 -14.24
N TYR A 20 -2.16 -3.32 -13.53
CA TYR A 20 -2.17 -3.28 -12.06
C TYR A 20 -3.19 -4.27 -11.47
N PHE A 21 -4.44 -4.27 -11.98
CA PHE A 21 -5.46 -5.21 -11.51
C PHE A 21 -5.13 -6.67 -11.80
N VAL A 22 -4.59 -6.95 -12.98
CA VAL A 22 -4.12 -8.30 -13.34
C VAL A 22 -3.05 -8.77 -12.36
N LEU A 23 -2.04 -7.95 -12.10
CA LEU A 23 -0.96 -8.30 -11.17
C LEU A 23 -1.47 -8.54 -9.74
N ILE A 24 -2.38 -7.71 -9.25
CA ILE A 24 -3.00 -7.91 -7.93
C ILE A 24 -3.76 -9.22 -7.86
N PHE A 25 -4.56 -9.52 -8.88
CA PHE A 25 -5.36 -10.74 -8.92
C PHE A 25 -4.47 -11.99 -8.93
N PHE A 26 -3.43 -12.01 -9.78
CA PHE A 26 -2.45 -13.10 -9.81
C PHE A 26 -1.68 -13.22 -8.49
N GLY A 27 -1.25 -12.10 -7.91
CA GLY A 27 -0.57 -12.09 -6.61
C GLY A 27 -1.44 -12.66 -5.49
N TRP A 28 -2.72 -12.29 -5.46
CA TRP A 28 -3.66 -12.82 -4.49
C TRP A 28 -3.89 -14.32 -4.65
N ILE A 29 -4.07 -14.81 -5.88
CA ILE A 29 -4.19 -16.25 -6.16
C ILE A 29 -2.94 -17.01 -5.70
N ASN A 30 -1.75 -16.47 -5.93
CA ASN A 30 -0.51 -17.11 -5.51
C ASN A 30 -0.42 -17.25 -3.98
N ILE A 31 -0.80 -16.22 -3.23
CA ILE A 31 -0.83 -16.28 -1.75
C ILE A 31 -1.87 -17.30 -1.28
N TYR A 32 -3.05 -17.29 -1.89
CA TYR A 32 -4.10 -18.27 -1.59
C TYR A 32 -3.61 -19.69 -1.83
N SER A 33 -3.02 -19.97 -2.99
CA SER A 33 -2.48 -21.27 -3.37
C SER A 33 -1.37 -21.75 -2.43
N ALA A 34 -0.49 -20.86 -1.98
CA ALA A 34 0.63 -21.20 -1.11
C ALA A 34 0.24 -21.45 0.36
N THR A 35 -0.92 -20.96 0.80
CA THR A 35 -1.30 -20.92 2.23
C THR A 35 -2.57 -21.72 2.54
N VAL A 36 -3.27 -22.24 1.52
CA VAL A 36 -4.50 -23.02 1.73
C VAL A 36 -4.17 -24.37 2.37
N ASN A 37 -4.79 -24.65 3.52
CA ASN A 37 -4.76 -25.96 4.18
C ASN A 37 -6.12 -26.65 4.00
N GLU A 38 -6.11 -27.97 3.81
CA GLU A 38 -7.25 -28.76 3.34
C GLU A 38 -8.47 -28.78 4.28
N GLU A 39 -8.34 -28.37 5.54
CA GLU A 39 -9.35 -28.60 6.57
C GLU A 39 -10.45 -27.53 6.67
N ALA A 40 -10.31 -26.34 6.06
CA ALA A 40 -11.40 -25.37 5.97
C ALA A 40 -11.15 -24.28 4.91
N VAL A 41 -11.81 -24.42 3.75
CA VAL A 41 -11.83 -23.38 2.70
C VAL A 41 -12.77 -22.25 3.12
N ASN A 42 -12.25 -21.26 3.84
CA ASN A 42 -12.96 -20.03 4.16
C ASN A 42 -12.33 -18.83 3.46
N LEU A 43 -12.78 -18.55 2.22
CA LEU A 43 -12.27 -17.46 1.38
C LEU A 43 -12.35 -16.07 2.06
N ILE A 44 -13.28 -15.89 3.00
CA ILE A 44 -13.48 -14.65 3.76
C ILE A 44 -13.05 -14.84 5.22
N ASN A 45 -11.84 -15.38 5.43
CA ASN A 45 -11.22 -15.40 6.75
C ASN A 45 -10.11 -14.36 6.83
N PHE A 46 -10.39 -13.22 7.47
CA PHE A 46 -9.43 -12.12 7.62
C PHE A 46 -8.26 -12.41 8.57
N SER A 47 -8.26 -13.56 9.24
CA SER A 47 -7.13 -14.01 10.06
C SER A 47 -6.05 -14.71 9.24
N THR A 48 -6.36 -15.17 8.01
CA THR A 48 -5.40 -15.83 7.11
C THR A 48 -4.63 -14.81 6.29
N GLU A 49 -3.47 -15.22 5.75
CA GLU A 49 -2.63 -14.35 4.94
C GLU A 49 -3.32 -13.86 3.66
N TYR A 50 -4.08 -14.72 2.96
CA TYR A 50 -4.86 -14.31 1.79
C TYR A 50 -6.03 -13.37 2.14
N GLY A 51 -6.63 -13.53 3.34
CA GLY A 51 -7.69 -12.65 3.83
C GLY A 51 -7.15 -11.26 4.20
N LYS A 52 -6.02 -11.20 4.91
CA LYS A 52 -5.31 -9.94 5.17
C LYS A 52 -4.93 -9.22 3.88
N GLN A 53 -4.49 -9.96 2.86
CA GLN A 53 -4.17 -9.37 1.56
C GLN A 53 -5.38 -8.71 0.89
N LEU A 54 -6.58 -9.28 1.01
CA LEU A 54 -7.81 -8.64 0.51
C LEU A 54 -8.11 -7.31 1.21
N ILE A 55 -7.84 -7.22 2.52
CA ILE A 55 -7.99 -5.96 3.27
C ILE A 55 -7.05 -4.90 2.69
N TRP A 56 -5.78 -5.23 2.45
CA TRP A 56 -4.81 -4.31 1.89
C TRP A 56 -5.14 -3.88 0.46
N ILE A 57 -5.61 -4.82 -0.38
CA ILE A 57 -6.10 -4.51 -1.72
C ILE A 57 -7.28 -3.54 -1.64
N GLY A 58 -8.25 -3.82 -0.77
CA GLY A 58 -9.40 -2.94 -0.50
C GLY A 58 -9.01 -1.54 -0.03
N LEU A 59 -8.06 -1.47 0.91
CA LEU A 59 -7.54 -0.21 1.47
C LEU A 59 -6.72 0.59 0.44
N SER A 60 -6.17 -0.06 -0.59
CA SER A 60 -5.44 0.63 -1.66
C SER A 60 -6.32 1.57 -2.48
N PHE A 61 -7.59 1.22 -2.72
CA PHE A 61 -8.50 2.03 -3.54
C PHE A 61 -8.75 3.43 -2.97
N PRO A 62 -9.18 3.61 -1.71
CA PRO A 62 -9.36 4.94 -1.14
C PRO A 62 -8.03 5.71 -1.06
N ILE A 63 -6.89 5.03 -0.84
CA ILE A 63 -5.58 5.68 -0.84
C ILE A 63 -5.22 6.20 -2.23
N ILE A 64 -5.42 5.41 -3.29
CA ILE A 64 -5.18 5.84 -4.68
C ILE A 64 -6.05 7.05 -5.01
N ILE A 65 -7.34 7.01 -4.65
CA ILE A 65 -8.26 8.14 -4.86
C ILE A 65 -7.75 9.37 -4.11
N LEU A 66 -7.36 9.24 -2.85
CA LEU A 66 -6.80 10.32 -2.05
C LEU A 66 -5.53 10.92 -2.67
N ILE A 67 -4.63 10.09 -3.20
CA ILE A 67 -3.43 10.54 -3.90
C ILE A 67 -3.78 11.33 -5.18
N LEU A 68 -4.77 10.87 -5.95
CA LEU A 68 -5.24 11.52 -7.18
C LEU A 68 -5.96 12.85 -6.93
N PHE A 69 -6.44 13.10 -5.71
CA PHE A 69 -7.03 14.39 -5.34
C PHE A 69 -5.99 15.52 -5.26
N PHE A 70 -4.73 15.20 -5.02
CA PHE A 70 -3.64 16.19 -4.97
C PHE A 70 -2.98 16.35 -6.34
N ASP A 71 -2.62 17.58 -6.70
CA ASP A 71 -1.88 17.85 -7.92
C ASP A 71 -0.36 17.69 -7.73
N ALA A 72 0.38 17.54 -8.84
CA ALA A 72 1.84 17.38 -8.79
C ALA A 72 2.54 18.52 -8.02
N LYS A 73 2.00 19.74 -8.07
CA LYS A 73 2.56 20.91 -7.38
C LYS A 73 2.47 20.81 -5.87
N PHE A 74 1.41 20.20 -5.33
CA PHE A 74 1.31 19.91 -3.91
C PHE A 74 2.49 19.03 -3.48
N TYR A 75 2.74 17.94 -4.20
CA TYR A 75 3.86 17.03 -3.91
C TYR A 75 5.23 17.71 -4.06
N GLU A 76 5.43 18.52 -5.11
CA GLU A 76 6.66 19.31 -5.29
C GLU A 76 6.91 20.28 -4.13
N LYS A 77 5.87 20.98 -3.68
CA LYS A 77 5.98 21.95 -2.58
C LYS A 77 6.34 21.29 -1.25
N TYR A 78 5.78 20.11 -0.97
CA TYR A 78 6.00 19.40 0.29
C TYR A 78 7.06 18.31 0.20
N ALA A 79 7.77 18.17 -0.92
CA ALA A 79 8.76 17.11 -1.14
C ALA A 79 9.84 17.09 -0.05
N SER A 80 10.38 18.25 0.33
CA SER A 80 11.38 18.36 1.39
C SER A 80 10.84 17.92 2.75
N LEU A 81 9.59 18.26 3.07
CA LEU A 81 8.93 17.86 4.30
C LEU A 81 8.67 16.35 4.33
N ILE A 82 8.12 15.78 3.25
CA ILE A 82 7.87 14.34 3.12
C ILE A 82 9.18 13.56 3.25
N TYR A 83 10.25 14.05 2.62
CA TYR A 83 11.57 13.44 2.73
C TYR A 83 12.13 13.49 4.16
N LEU A 84 12.01 14.63 4.85
CA LEU A 84 12.46 14.77 6.22
C LEU A 84 11.65 13.86 7.17
N VAL A 85 10.34 13.74 6.96
CA VAL A 85 9.49 12.78 7.68
C VAL A 85 9.97 11.34 7.44
N GLY A 86 10.35 10.99 6.21
CA GLY A 86 10.95 9.70 5.89
C GLY A 86 12.28 9.45 6.60
N LEU A 87 13.17 10.45 6.65
CA LEU A 87 14.42 10.34 7.41
C LEU A 87 14.16 10.18 8.92
N CYS A 88 13.24 10.96 9.48
CA CYS A 88 12.84 10.83 10.88
C CYS A 88 12.22 9.46 11.16
N SER A 89 11.43 8.91 10.24
CA SER A 89 10.86 7.57 10.40
C SER A 89 11.92 6.48 10.28
N LEU A 90 13.00 6.67 9.52
CA LEU A 90 14.14 5.73 9.54
C LEU A 90 14.91 5.81 10.88
N ILE A 91 15.16 7.02 11.39
CA ILE A 91 15.84 7.21 12.68
C ILE A 91 15.01 6.61 13.82
N GLY A 92 13.69 6.73 13.76
CA GLY A 92 12.80 6.16 14.78
C GLY A 92 12.91 4.64 14.93
N LEU A 93 13.38 3.91 13.90
CA LEU A 93 13.57 2.46 13.98
C LEU A 93 14.57 2.07 15.07
N PHE A 94 15.57 2.90 15.34
CA PHE A 94 16.56 2.62 16.38
C PHE A 94 15.97 2.70 17.80
N ILE A 95 14.83 3.38 17.97
CA ILE A 95 14.20 3.61 19.28
C ILE A 95 13.04 2.62 19.49
N ILE A 96 12.15 2.49 18.49
CA ILE A 96 10.89 1.74 18.61
C ILE A 96 10.70 0.68 17.50
N GLY A 97 11.73 0.43 16.69
CA GLY A 97 11.67 -0.58 15.64
C GLY A 97 11.65 -2.00 16.20
N LYS A 98 10.82 -2.85 15.59
CA LYS A 98 10.70 -4.27 15.91
C LYS A 98 11.62 -5.09 15.02
N ASN A 99 12.32 -6.06 15.61
CA ASN A 99 13.09 -7.05 14.85
C ASN A 99 12.14 -8.13 14.31
N ILE A 100 12.08 -8.26 12.98
CA ILE A 100 11.33 -9.30 12.28
C ILE A 100 12.31 -9.99 11.33
N ASN A 101 12.44 -11.32 11.45
CA ASN A 101 13.35 -12.13 10.63
C ASN A 101 14.81 -11.65 10.62
N GLY A 102 15.30 -11.10 11.74
CA GLY A 102 16.68 -10.62 11.89
C GLY A 102 16.89 -9.15 11.46
N ALA A 103 15.87 -8.48 10.93
CA ALA A 103 15.94 -7.08 10.52
C ALA A 103 15.06 -6.17 11.40
N THR A 104 15.62 -5.07 11.90
CA THR A 104 14.91 -4.00 12.61
C THR A 104 14.43 -2.94 11.63
N SER A 105 13.42 -3.26 10.83
CA SER A 105 12.89 -2.37 9.79
C SER A 105 11.39 -2.09 9.89
N TRP A 106 10.72 -2.58 10.94
CA TRP A 106 9.26 -2.51 11.05
C TRP A 106 8.81 -1.79 12.31
N TYR A 107 7.77 -0.97 12.17
CA TYR A 107 6.92 -0.55 13.28
C TYR A 107 5.73 -1.49 13.36
N ASP A 108 5.47 -2.05 14.54
CA ASP A 108 4.34 -2.94 14.79
C ASP A 108 3.30 -2.24 15.67
N PHE A 109 2.07 -2.14 15.15
CA PHE A 109 0.93 -1.54 15.84
C PHE A 109 -0.08 -2.61 16.28
N GLY A 110 0.28 -3.90 16.28
CA GLY A 110 -0.53 -5.03 16.75
C GLY A 110 -1.63 -5.49 15.78
N GLY A 111 -2.20 -4.59 14.97
CA GLY A 111 -3.16 -4.93 13.90
C GLY A 111 -2.59 -4.77 12.49
N PHE A 112 -1.60 -3.91 12.32
CA PHE A 112 -0.85 -3.73 11.10
C PHE A 112 0.59 -3.35 11.43
N SER A 113 1.48 -3.59 10.49
CA SER A 113 2.87 -3.17 10.58
C SER A 113 3.16 -2.17 9.47
N LEU A 114 3.93 -1.14 9.79
CA LEU A 114 4.41 -0.16 8.83
C LEU A 114 5.91 -0.29 8.72
N GLN A 115 6.40 -0.54 7.51
CA GLN A 115 7.83 -0.57 7.24
C GLN A 115 8.28 0.79 6.73
N PRO A 116 9.05 1.57 7.51
CA PRO A 116 9.94 2.57 6.93
C PRO A 116 11.15 1.81 6.33
N SER A 117 11.00 1.32 5.09
CA SER A 117 12.08 0.64 4.35
C SER A 117 13.03 1.63 3.70
#